data_AF-A0A1H5WTB1-F1
#
_entry.id   AF-A0A1H5WTB1-F1
#
_cell.length_a   1.000
_cell.length_b   1.000
_cell.length_c   1.000
_cell.angle_alpha   90.00
_cell.angle_beta   90.00
_cell.angle_gamma   90.00
#
_symmetry.space_group_name_H-M   'P 1'
#
loop_
_entity.id
_entity.type
_entity.pdbx_description
1 polymer ?
#
loop_
_entity_poly.entity_id
_entity_poly.type
_entity_poly.pdbx_seq_one_letter_code
_entity_poly.pdbx_strand_id
1 'polypeptide(L)'
;MSSKILNRLFLFFAGFLFHSYANAQLFVSANTNVLVNNEVVYVKQDVELNAATSNFYLRQDGQLLQGSEMQRLEPQSKNKGLGNLSVFQEGTTNNFQFNYWCSPVGGNIASAGNAPFGITQLKDITTLTNSNDATILAANNYDGTATPFAIAPYWINKLVVAAGYSNWTQVGSNSNLNAGEGFTMKGTSGTNSTSVNGVLNNPGNNQRYDFRGKPNDGTISIPVGIEQFTLTGNPYPSAIDLSAFLVGATSTTGIAYFWEQDKHVNSHNIAEYKGGYGAFSPGGLTGMGVYAAATFYSYDGSGNEVSIAGPGGAYERRFCPVGQGFLIDGTANGVVEMKNSYRVFVKEGKINNSQFEKNANQNKSKNTSGYLNTIQSVSGFDYATVSLAPTPQIRFNTLMNNQGVRQLALAFIPEATDGVDRAMDAMSSSDDSTADVYFVLNDSEFVINALKFDIDKSIPIGFRNSGQANYKITVKEILNFTEVSNVYLHDKVRDIYYDIKNSFHEIILPSGVNNTQYELTFKNRTALGIEEKAIQNFVVYQNNAEKSLTISNALLMDLDTCGLYDVAGKIIFSKKDLGTNASYKFSTAGLSNGIYIVKLATKDKIEVGKKIIIKN
;
A
#
# COMPACT_ATOMS: atom_id res chain seq x y z
N MET A 1 37.43 53.74 -58.55
CA MET A 1 38.39 52.65 -58.21
C MET A 1 39.06 53.04 -56.90
N SER A 2 39.09 52.25 -55.83
CA SER A 2 39.45 50.84 -55.77
C SER A 2 38.59 50.09 -54.75
N SER A 3 37.92 49.08 -55.28
CA SER A 3 37.09 48.07 -54.65
C SER A 3 37.92 47.08 -53.80
N LYS A 4 38.56 47.56 -52.73
CA LYS A 4 39.31 46.66 -51.82
C LYS A 4 39.07 46.84 -50.32
N ILE A 5 38.36 47.89 -49.90
CA ILE A 5 38.10 48.13 -48.46
C ILE A 5 36.68 47.72 -48.04
N LEU A 6 35.72 47.69 -48.96
CA LEU A 6 34.33 47.31 -48.64
C LEU A 6 34.13 45.79 -48.49
N ASN A 7 34.99 44.96 -49.09
CA ASN A 7 34.93 43.49 -48.95
C ASN A 7 35.62 42.94 -47.69
N ARG A 8 36.29 43.79 -46.89
CA ARG A 8 36.89 43.36 -45.62
C ARG A 8 36.09 43.78 -44.40
N LEU A 9 35.21 44.79 -44.51
CA LEU A 9 34.25 45.10 -43.44
C LEU A 9 33.03 44.17 -43.45
N PHE A 10 32.65 43.62 -44.61
CA PHE A 10 31.53 42.66 -44.69
C PHE A 10 31.86 41.26 -44.15
N LEU A 11 33.15 40.97 -43.94
CA LEU A 11 33.61 39.73 -43.28
C LEU A 11 33.73 39.85 -41.76
N PHE A 12 33.58 41.05 -41.20
CA PHE A 12 33.55 41.27 -39.75
C PHE A 12 32.13 41.28 -39.16
N PHE A 13 31.09 41.22 -40.00
CA PHE A 13 29.68 41.11 -39.59
C PHE A 13 29.02 39.77 -39.97
N ALA A 14 29.81 38.81 -40.50
CA ALA A 14 29.36 37.44 -40.78
C ALA A 14 29.76 36.44 -39.68
N GLY A 15 30.23 36.94 -38.52
CA GLY A 15 30.31 36.17 -37.28
C GLY A 15 29.00 36.29 -36.51
N PHE A 16 27.87 35.92 -37.14
CA PHE A 16 26.68 35.63 -36.35
C PHE A 16 27.07 34.50 -35.39
N LEU A 17 27.02 34.82 -34.11
CA LEU A 17 27.13 33.89 -32.99
C LEU A 17 26.12 32.75 -33.19
N PHE A 18 26.50 31.70 -33.93
CA PHE A 18 25.93 30.38 -33.71
C PHE A 18 26.60 29.79 -32.48
N HIS A 19 26.31 30.38 -31.31
CA HIS A 19 26.35 29.58 -30.09
C HIS A 19 25.11 28.69 -30.14
N SER A 20 25.26 27.53 -30.77
CA SER A 20 24.33 26.43 -30.62
C SER A 20 24.46 25.94 -29.18
N TYR A 21 23.77 26.59 -28.23
CA TYR A 21 23.60 26.02 -26.90
C TYR A 21 22.60 24.88 -27.02
N ALA A 22 23.12 23.65 -27.09
CA ALA A 22 22.33 22.45 -26.87
C ALA A 22 23.24 21.39 -26.27
N ASN A 23 23.21 21.25 -24.95
CA ASN A 23 23.66 20.04 -24.28
C ASN A 23 22.43 19.44 -23.60
N ALA A 24 21.89 18.37 -24.17
CA ALA A 24 21.25 17.37 -23.31
C ALA A 24 22.39 16.68 -22.55
N GLN A 25 22.22 16.39 -21.26
CA GLN A 25 23.26 15.66 -20.54
C GLN A 25 23.29 14.17 -20.93
N LEU A 26 22.20 13.65 -21.49
CA LEU A 26 22.19 12.37 -22.18
C LEU A 26 21.54 12.51 -23.56
N PHE A 27 22.35 12.38 -24.60
CA PHE A 27 21.89 12.35 -25.99
C PHE A 27 22.08 10.94 -26.57
N VAL A 28 21.00 10.35 -27.07
CA VAL A 28 21.03 9.05 -27.75
C VAL A 28 20.72 9.28 -29.22
N SER A 29 21.71 9.05 -30.10
CA SER A 29 21.58 9.29 -31.54
C SER A 29 20.74 8.21 -32.22
N ALA A 30 20.41 8.42 -33.49
CA ALA A 30 19.75 7.40 -34.30
C ALA A 30 20.54 6.08 -34.32
N ASN A 31 19.81 4.95 -34.28
CA ASN A 31 20.33 3.59 -34.32
C ASN A 31 21.30 3.24 -33.18
N THR A 32 21.17 3.91 -32.03
CA THR A 32 21.98 3.64 -30.84
C THR A 32 21.12 3.25 -29.65
N ASN A 33 21.71 2.43 -28.78
CA ASN A 33 21.07 1.88 -27.60
C ASN A 33 21.91 2.19 -26.36
N VAL A 34 21.25 2.59 -25.29
CA VAL A 34 21.77 2.58 -23.93
C VAL A 34 21.09 1.43 -23.20
N LEU A 35 21.85 0.51 -22.61
CA LEU A 35 21.32 -0.60 -21.82
C LEU A 35 21.87 -0.51 -20.40
N VAL A 36 20.97 -0.38 -19.43
CA VAL A 36 21.29 -0.30 -18.01
C VAL A 36 20.63 -1.47 -17.31
N ASN A 37 21.45 -2.24 -16.62
CA ASN A 37 21.01 -3.47 -15.99
C ASN A 37 21.37 -3.43 -14.50
N ASN A 38 20.37 -3.44 -13.62
CA ASN A 38 20.56 -3.48 -12.16
C ASN A 38 21.35 -2.30 -11.57
N GLU A 39 21.44 -1.20 -12.31
CA GLU A 39 22.22 -0.02 -11.99
C GLU A 39 21.39 1.26 -12.14
N VAL A 40 21.88 2.34 -11.54
CA VAL A 40 21.32 3.68 -11.69
C VAL A 40 22.07 4.49 -12.74
N VAL A 41 21.33 5.19 -13.60
CA VAL A 41 21.86 6.29 -14.39
C VAL A 41 21.33 7.60 -13.83
N TYR A 42 22.23 8.51 -13.51
CA TYR A 42 21.90 9.85 -13.05
C TYR A 42 22.15 10.88 -14.16
N VAL A 43 21.14 11.68 -14.48
CA VAL A 43 21.22 12.77 -15.46
C VAL A 43 20.76 14.07 -14.76
N LYS A 44 21.64 15.07 -14.68
CA LYS A 44 21.40 16.39 -14.05
C LYS A 44 20.62 17.37 -14.93
N GLN A 45 20.48 17.11 -16.23
CA GLN A 45 19.71 17.91 -17.19
C GLN A 45 18.74 17.01 -17.97
N ASP A 46 18.50 17.29 -19.25
CA ASP A 46 17.58 16.53 -20.08
C ASP A 46 18.18 15.27 -20.70
N VAL A 47 17.27 14.35 -21.00
CA VAL A 47 17.46 13.19 -21.87
C VAL A 47 16.86 13.50 -23.24
N GLU A 48 17.67 13.36 -24.29
CA GLU A 48 17.24 13.45 -25.68
C GLU A 48 17.37 12.11 -26.41
N LEU A 49 16.24 11.54 -26.81
CA LEU A 49 16.16 10.32 -27.63
C LEU A 49 15.88 10.71 -29.09
N ASN A 50 16.94 11.08 -29.82
CA ASN A 50 16.86 11.94 -30.98
C ASN A 50 16.07 11.36 -32.18
N ALA A 51 16.02 10.04 -32.34
CA ALA A 51 15.27 9.38 -33.42
C ALA A 51 14.40 8.24 -32.89
N ALA A 52 13.45 7.76 -33.70
CA ALA A 52 12.61 6.60 -33.36
C ALA A 52 13.44 5.33 -33.05
N THR A 53 14.68 5.27 -33.53
CA THR A 53 15.64 4.18 -33.29
C THR A 53 16.65 4.48 -32.17
N SER A 54 16.41 5.53 -31.38
CA SER A 54 17.18 5.85 -30.17
C SER A 54 16.53 5.18 -28.97
N ASN A 55 17.20 4.21 -28.33
CA ASN A 55 16.58 3.46 -27.24
C ASN A 55 17.40 3.51 -25.95
N PHE A 56 16.71 3.58 -24.83
CA PHE A 56 17.27 3.51 -23.50
C PHE A 56 16.54 2.42 -22.69
N TYR A 57 17.19 1.28 -22.51
CA TYR A 57 16.64 0.10 -21.85
C TYR A 57 17.04 0.04 -20.37
N LEU A 58 16.05 -0.03 -19.49
CA LEU A 58 16.20 -0.30 -18.06
C LEU A 58 15.80 -1.75 -17.76
N ARG A 59 16.71 -2.54 -17.19
CA ARG A 59 16.54 -3.98 -16.95
C ARG A 59 16.97 -4.36 -15.54
N GLN A 60 16.36 -5.43 -15.00
CA GLN A 60 16.64 -5.96 -13.65
C GLN A 60 16.67 -4.85 -12.59
N ASP A 61 15.59 -4.08 -12.48
CA ASP A 61 15.47 -2.92 -11.57
C ASP A 61 16.45 -1.77 -11.83
N GLY A 62 17.01 -1.66 -13.04
CA GLY A 62 17.74 -0.47 -13.47
C GLY A 62 16.83 0.77 -13.49
N GLN A 63 17.38 1.95 -13.16
CA GLN A 63 16.58 3.17 -12.97
C GLN A 63 17.25 4.40 -13.55
N LEU A 64 16.44 5.37 -13.97
CA LEU A 64 16.86 6.69 -14.41
C LEU A 64 16.46 7.74 -13.37
N LEU A 65 17.45 8.27 -12.64
CA LEU A 65 17.29 9.41 -11.75
C LEU A 65 17.61 10.68 -12.52
N GLN A 66 16.67 11.62 -12.57
CA GLN A 66 16.90 12.94 -13.13
C GLN A 66 16.86 14.01 -12.04
N GLY A 67 17.87 14.87 -12.03
CA GLY A 67 18.00 16.02 -11.12
C GLY A 67 18.11 17.34 -11.90
N SER A 68 18.38 18.44 -11.21
CA SER A 68 18.62 19.76 -11.80
C SER A 68 19.94 20.38 -11.29
N GLU A 69 20.51 21.31 -12.06
CA GLU A 69 21.40 22.31 -11.45
C GLU A 69 20.53 23.23 -10.58
N MET A 70 20.82 23.27 -9.28
CA MET A 70 20.08 23.99 -8.23
C MET A 70 18.71 23.40 -7.81
N GLN A 71 18.63 23.12 -6.52
CA GLN A 71 17.53 22.51 -5.75
C GLN A 71 16.18 23.25 -5.75
N ARG A 72 15.85 24.16 -6.68
CA ARG A 72 14.60 24.94 -6.55
C ARG A 72 13.77 25.29 -7.80
N LEU A 73 14.19 25.10 -9.06
CA LEU A 73 13.44 25.67 -10.20
C LEU A 73 13.51 24.89 -11.52
N GLU A 74 13.12 23.62 -11.56
CA GLU A 74 12.76 22.99 -12.85
C GLU A 74 11.28 22.60 -12.83
N PRO A 75 10.36 23.53 -13.16
CA PRO A 75 8.93 23.27 -13.13
C PRO A 75 8.45 22.38 -14.29
N GLN A 76 9.26 22.14 -15.34
CA GLN A 76 8.84 21.44 -16.55
C GLN A 76 9.92 20.49 -17.05
N SER A 77 9.48 19.33 -17.56
CA SER A 77 10.35 18.36 -18.22
C SER A 77 11.06 18.99 -19.42
N LYS A 78 12.38 18.83 -19.48
CA LYS A 78 13.18 19.24 -20.65
C LYS A 78 13.48 18.05 -21.59
N ASN A 79 13.06 16.85 -21.21
CA ASN A 79 13.23 15.66 -22.03
C ASN A 79 12.50 15.81 -23.37
N LYS A 80 13.17 15.38 -24.44
CA LYS A 80 12.68 15.41 -25.83
C LYS A 80 13.05 14.13 -26.55
N GLY A 81 12.32 13.79 -27.61
CA GLY A 81 12.74 12.71 -28.49
C GLY A 81 11.62 11.88 -29.08
N LEU A 82 11.94 11.28 -30.21
CA LEU A 82 11.10 10.33 -30.94
C LEU A 82 11.40 8.87 -30.53
N GLY A 83 12.50 8.64 -29.83
CA GLY A 83 12.93 7.33 -29.35
C GLY A 83 12.34 6.93 -28.00
N ASN A 84 12.72 5.76 -27.49
CA ASN A 84 12.06 5.11 -26.36
C ASN A 84 13.01 4.89 -25.16
N LEU A 85 12.61 5.36 -23.98
CA LEU A 85 12.96 4.66 -22.76
C LEU A 85 12.03 3.44 -22.64
N SER A 86 12.61 2.31 -22.28
CA SER A 86 11.94 1.02 -22.10
C SER A 86 12.20 0.50 -20.70
N VAL A 87 11.14 0.25 -19.94
CA VAL A 87 11.22 -0.34 -18.60
C VAL A 87 10.21 -1.47 -18.46
N PHE A 88 10.68 -2.62 -17.97
CA PHE A 88 9.82 -3.76 -17.71
C PHE A 88 9.14 -3.60 -16.35
N GLN A 89 7.84 -3.85 -16.30
CA GLN A 89 7.01 -3.88 -15.10
C GLN A 89 6.06 -5.07 -15.15
N GLU A 90 5.61 -5.55 -14.00
CA GLU A 90 4.83 -6.78 -13.87
C GLU A 90 3.49 -6.51 -13.20
N GLY A 91 2.39 -6.87 -13.86
CA GLY A 91 1.07 -6.91 -13.24
C GLY A 91 0.91 -8.09 -12.30
N THR A 92 -0.01 -7.99 -11.37
CA THR A 92 -0.22 -8.95 -10.27
C THR A 92 -1.54 -9.71 -10.39
N THR A 93 -2.19 -9.61 -11.54
CA THR A 93 -3.61 -9.95 -11.72
C THR A 93 -3.95 -10.63 -13.05
N ASN A 94 -5.13 -11.25 -13.07
CA ASN A 94 -5.76 -11.83 -14.26
C ASN A 94 -6.80 -10.90 -14.89
N ASN A 95 -7.58 -11.42 -15.85
CA ASN A 95 -8.66 -10.70 -16.52
C ASN A 95 -9.75 -10.12 -15.60
N PHE A 96 -9.84 -10.59 -14.36
CA PHE A 96 -10.90 -10.24 -13.42
C PHE A 96 -10.42 -9.33 -12.30
N GLN A 97 -9.17 -8.89 -12.31
CA GLN A 97 -8.60 -8.15 -11.18
C GLN A 97 -7.76 -6.98 -11.68
N PHE A 98 -7.85 -5.84 -10.98
CA PHE A 98 -7.24 -4.60 -11.40
C PHE A 98 -5.82 -4.44 -10.88
N ASN A 99 -4.92 -4.00 -11.76
CA ASN A 99 -3.70 -3.30 -11.40
C ASN A 99 -3.98 -1.80 -11.41
N TYR A 100 -3.35 -1.06 -10.49
CA TYR A 100 -3.37 0.39 -10.46
C TYR A 100 -1.97 0.87 -10.86
N TRP A 101 -1.89 1.59 -11.98
CA TRP A 101 -0.64 2.02 -12.61
C TRP A 101 -0.53 3.54 -12.65
N CYS A 102 0.68 4.07 -12.78
CA CYS A 102 0.98 5.42 -13.22
C CYS A 102 2.19 5.34 -14.13
N SER A 103 2.09 5.83 -15.37
CA SER A 103 3.12 5.53 -16.37
C SER A 103 4.44 6.28 -16.08
N PRO A 104 5.61 5.61 -16.15
CA PRO A 104 6.92 6.26 -16.09
C PRO A 104 7.33 6.98 -17.38
N VAL A 105 6.56 6.78 -18.45
CA VAL A 105 6.83 7.31 -19.80
C VAL A 105 5.58 7.94 -20.39
N GLY A 106 5.78 8.89 -21.29
CA GLY A 106 4.73 9.51 -22.12
C GLY A 106 4.95 9.24 -23.60
N GLY A 107 4.08 9.80 -24.45
CA GLY A 107 4.23 9.76 -25.90
C GLY A 107 5.57 10.32 -26.39
N ASN A 108 6.06 9.78 -27.50
CA ASN A 108 7.31 10.21 -28.12
C ASN A 108 7.07 11.51 -28.91
N ILE A 109 7.59 12.63 -28.41
CA ILE A 109 7.48 13.95 -29.05
C ILE A 109 8.85 14.63 -29.12
N ALA A 110 9.14 15.24 -30.27
CA ALA A 110 10.41 15.94 -30.49
C ALA A 110 10.56 17.21 -29.63
N SER A 111 9.45 17.82 -29.20
CA SER A 111 9.47 18.95 -28.28
C SER A 111 9.79 18.53 -26.84
N ALA A 112 10.40 19.45 -26.10
CA ALA A 112 10.58 19.33 -24.65
C ALA A 112 9.22 19.28 -23.93
N GLY A 113 9.13 18.54 -22.83
CA GLY A 113 7.93 18.45 -21.99
C GLY A 113 7.43 17.01 -21.79
N ASN A 114 6.57 16.78 -20.80
CA ASN A 114 5.90 15.49 -20.68
C ASN A 114 4.79 15.38 -21.73
N ALA A 115 4.46 14.15 -22.14
CA ALA A 115 3.41 13.86 -23.11
C ALA A 115 2.44 12.83 -22.53
N PRO A 116 1.17 12.83 -22.93
CA PRO A 116 0.23 11.81 -22.49
C PRO A 116 0.66 10.40 -22.87
N PHE A 117 0.36 9.45 -22.00
CA PHE A 117 0.53 8.02 -22.20
C PHE A 117 -0.74 7.41 -22.81
N GLY A 118 -0.57 6.31 -23.54
CA GLY A 118 -1.67 5.43 -23.96
C GLY A 118 -1.27 3.96 -23.86
N ILE A 119 -2.26 3.07 -23.68
CA ILE A 119 -2.01 1.63 -23.51
C ILE A 119 -1.32 0.95 -24.70
N THR A 120 -1.29 1.59 -25.87
CA THR A 120 -0.50 1.15 -27.03
C THR A 120 1.02 1.18 -26.76
N GLN A 121 1.45 1.91 -25.73
CA GLN A 121 2.84 1.97 -25.27
C GLN A 121 3.21 0.83 -24.32
N LEU A 122 2.27 -0.04 -23.96
CA LEU A 122 2.54 -1.32 -23.30
C LEU A 122 2.83 -2.37 -24.36
N LYS A 123 4.03 -2.94 -24.34
CA LYS A 123 4.50 -3.90 -25.34
C LYS A 123 4.70 -5.29 -24.75
N ASP A 124 4.59 -6.30 -25.61
CA ASP A 124 4.86 -7.70 -25.28
C ASP A 124 6.36 -7.99 -25.36
N ILE A 125 6.97 -8.44 -24.27
CA ILE A 125 8.42 -8.66 -24.20
C ILE A 125 8.80 -9.90 -25.01
N THR A 126 9.75 -9.76 -25.95
CA THR A 126 10.30 -10.90 -26.70
C THR A 126 11.76 -11.20 -26.36
N THR A 127 12.56 -10.16 -26.14
CA THR A 127 13.98 -10.28 -25.81
C THR A 127 14.40 -9.16 -24.86
N LEU A 128 15.70 -9.05 -24.55
CA LEU A 128 16.22 -7.98 -23.72
C LEU A 128 15.92 -6.58 -24.31
N THR A 129 15.90 -6.42 -25.63
CA THR A 129 15.76 -5.11 -26.30
C THR A 129 14.57 -5.02 -27.25
N ASN A 130 13.95 -6.14 -27.63
CA ASN A 130 12.81 -6.17 -28.55
C ASN A 130 11.51 -6.53 -27.83
N SER A 131 10.42 -5.93 -28.31
CA SER A 131 9.06 -6.15 -27.85
C SER A 131 8.10 -6.01 -29.04
N ASN A 132 6.98 -6.72 -29.01
CA ASN A 132 5.92 -6.61 -30.01
C ASN A 132 4.82 -5.65 -29.55
N ASP A 133 4.09 -5.09 -30.51
CA ASP A 133 2.91 -4.28 -30.21
C ASP A 133 1.79 -5.15 -29.63
N ALA A 134 1.10 -4.61 -28.62
CA ALA A 134 -0.14 -5.19 -28.13
C ALA A 134 -1.26 -5.03 -29.14
N THR A 135 -2.12 -6.04 -29.25
CA THR A 135 -3.42 -5.86 -29.91
C THR A 135 -4.37 -5.14 -28.96
N ILE A 136 -4.82 -3.95 -29.31
CA ILE A 136 -5.88 -3.27 -28.54
C ILE A 136 -7.24 -3.81 -29.01
N LEU A 137 -7.95 -4.46 -28.11
CA LEU A 137 -9.22 -5.12 -28.42
C LEU A 137 -10.34 -4.09 -28.66
N ALA A 138 -11.45 -4.53 -29.24
CA ALA A 138 -12.66 -3.73 -29.33
C ALA A 138 -13.22 -3.42 -27.92
N ALA A 139 -13.89 -2.27 -27.76
CA ALA A 139 -14.36 -1.80 -26.45
C ALA A 139 -15.41 -2.72 -25.77
N ASN A 140 -16.05 -3.60 -26.52
CA ASN A 140 -16.99 -4.62 -26.02
C ASN A 140 -16.30 -5.94 -25.63
N ASN A 141 -14.98 -6.02 -25.72
CA ASN A 141 -14.20 -7.16 -25.25
C ASN A 141 -13.55 -6.81 -23.92
N TYR A 142 -13.81 -7.63 -22.92
CA TYR A 142 -13.42 -7.43 -21.52
C TYR A 142 -12.20 -8.26 -21.12
N ASP A 143 -11.77 -9.19 -21.96
CA ASP A 143 -10.79 -10.22 -21.61
C ASP A 143 -9.49 -10.05 -22.40
N GLY A 144 -8.43 -9.62 -21.71
CA GLY A 144 -7.09 -9.60 -22.27
C GLY A 144 -6.50 -11.00 -22.45
N THR A 145 -5.52 -11.13 -23.34
CA THR A 145 -4.82 -12.41 -23.60
C THR A 145 -3.31 -12.22 -23.54
N ALA A 146 -2.60 -13.18 -22.96
CA ALA A 146 -1.14 -13.16 -22.86
C ALA A 146 -0.43 -13.54 -24.17
N THR A 147 -1.04 -14.43 -24.96
CA THR A 147 -0.50 -14.94 -26.22
C THR A 147 -1.64 -15.27 -27.21
N PRO A 148 -1.75 -14.57 -28.36
CA PRO A 148 -1.07 -13.32 -28.68
C PRO A 148 -1.42 -12.24 -27.64
N PHE A 149 -0.50 -11.30 -27.40
CA PHE A 149 -0.70 -10.27 -26.40
C PHE A 149 -1.78 -9.27 -26.83
N ALA A 150 -2.85 -9.17 -26.04
CA ALA A 150 -3.95 -8.25 -26.28
C ALA A 150 -4.46 -7.62 -24.98
N ILE A 151 -4.83 -6.34 -25.07
CA ILE A 151 -5.30 -5.53 -23.93
C ILE A 151 -6.76 -5.15 -24.16
N ALA A 152 -7.61 -5.38 -23.15
CA ALA A 152 -9.00 -4.94 -23.13
C ALA A 152 -9.08 -3.47 -22.71
N PRO A 153 -9.44 -2.53 -23.62
CA PRO A 153 -9.45 -1.10 -23.30
C PRO A 153 -10.58 -0.72 -22.34
N TYR A 154 -11.61 -1.56 -22.20
CA TYR A 154 -12.77 -1.28 -21.35
C TYR A 154 -12.39 -0.99 -19.88
N TRP A 155 -11.33 -1.64 -19.40
CA TRP A 155 -10.88 -1.56 -18.01
C TRP A 155 -9.87 -0.44 -17.73
N ILE A 156 -9.62 0.43 -18.71
CA ILE A 156 -8.71 1.55 -18.57
C ILE A 156 -9.50 2.77 -18.14
N ASN A 157 -9.43 3.07 -16.85
CA ASN A 157 -10.14 4.18 -16.23
C ASN A 157 -9.17 5.03 -15.42
N LYS A 158 -9.47 6.32 -15.31
CA LYS A 158 -8.80 7.24 -14.40
C LYS A 158 -9.80 7.86 -13.43
N LEU A 159 -9.30 8.32 -12.29
CA LEU A 159 -10.06 9.05 -11.29
C LEU A 159 -9.30 10.33 -10.95
N VAL A 160 -9.91 11.48 -11.19
CA VAL A 160 -9.27 12.78 -10.96
C VAL A 160 -10.28 13.66 -10.24
N VAL A 161 -9.96 14.05 -9.00
CA VAL A 161 -10.75 14.97 -8.18
C VAL A 161 -12.22 14.54 -8.10
N ALA A 162 -12.47 13.40 -7.46
CA ALA A 162 -13.78 12.78 -7.41
C ALA A 162 -14.08 12.08 -6.08
N ALA A 163 -15.36 12.08 -5.67
CA ALA A 163 -15.81 11.56 -4.38
C ALA A 163 -16.55 10.21 -4.46
N GLY A 164 -16.86 9.69 -5.65
CA GLY A 164 -17.70 8.48 -5.78
C GLY A 164 -17.33 7.56 -6.92
N TYR A 165 -17.86 6.33 -6.86
CA TYR A 165 -17.61 5.28 -7.84
C TYR A 165 -18.09 5.65 -9.26
N SER A 166 -19.20 6.37 -9.40
CA SER A 166 -19.70 6.78 -10.72
C SER A 166 -18.82 7.82 -11.43
N ASN A 167 -17.78 8.34 -10.77
CA ASN A 167 -16.89 9.36 -11.31
C ASN A 167 -15.66 8.79 -12.03
N TRP A 168 -15.43 7.47 -11.99
CA TRP A 168 -14.38 6.84 -12.79
C TRP A 168 -14.61 7.13 -14.27
N THR A 169 -13.62 7.75 -14.91
CA THR A 169 -13.70 8.15 -16.32
C THR A 169 -12.94 7.15 -17.18
N GLN A 170 -13.63 6.52 -18.13
CA GLN A 170 -13.01 5.61 -19.08
C GLN A 170 -12.06 6.37 -20.02
N VAL A 171 -10.83 5.89 -20.09
CA VAL A 171 -9.79 6.32 -21.03
C VAL A 171 -9.87 5.50 -22.31
N GLY A 172 -10.10 4.20 -22.19
CA GLY A 172 -10.20 3.29 -23.33
C GLY A 172 -8.86 3.12 -24.06
N SER A 173 -8.91 3.17 -25.39
CA SER A 173 -7.74 3.10 -26.26
C SER A 173 -7.07 4.45 -26.51
N ASN A 174 -7.59 5.54 -25.92
CA ASN A 174 -7.05 6.88 -26.13
C ASN A 174 -5.67 7.04 -25.47
N SER A 175 -4.84 7.93 -26.03
CA SER A 175 -3.56 8.32 -25.44
C SER A 175 -3.69 9.68 -24.75
N ASN A 176 -4.47 9.74 -23.68
CA ASN A 176 -4.82 10.97 -22.95
C ASN A 176 -4.63 10.86 -21.42
N LEU A 177 -3.78 9.92 -20.98
CA LEU A 177 -3.32 9.83 -19.59
C LEU A 177 -2.14 10.77 -19.40
N ASN A 178 -2.37 11.91 -18.73
CA ASN A 178 -1.29 12.86 -18.46
C ASN A 178 -0.26 12.26 -17.50
N ALA A 179 0.98 12.76 -17.54
CA ALA A 179 1.99 12.36 -16.55
C ALA A 179 1.46 12.66 -15.12
N GLY A 180 1.61 11.70 -14.21
CA GLY A 180 1.08 11.80 -12.85
C GLY A 180 -0.37 11.34 -12.67
N GLU A 181 -1.16 11.22 -13.75
CA GLU A 181 -2.44 10.54 -13.68
C GLU A 181 -2.20 9.02 -13.59
N GLY A 182 -2.83 8.38 -12.61
CA GLY A 182 -2.87 6.93 -12.55
C GLY A 182 -4.08 6.37 -13.30
N PHE A 183 -4.03 5.07 -13.60
CA PHE A 183 -5.08 4.36 -14.31
C PHE A 183 -5.25 2.93 -13.81
N THR A 184 -6.47 2.42 -13.92
CA THR A 184 -6.77 1.00 -13.70
C THR A 184 -6.49 0.20 -14.96
N MET A 185 -6.10 -1.07 -14.81
CA MET A 185 -6.06 -2.01 -15.93
C MET A 185 -6.22 -3.43 -15.40
N LYS A 186 -7.13 -4.22 -15.97
CA LYS A 186 -7.19 -5.65 -15.66
C LYS A 186 -6.05 -6.40 -16.34
N GLY A 187 -5.62 -7.51 -15.74
CA GLY A 187 -4.55 -8.35 -16.26
C GLY A 187 -4.96 -9.12 -17.51
N THR A 188 -4.15 -10.11 -17.88
CA THR A 188 -4.41 -10.96 -19.04
C THR A 188 -4.60 -12.42 -18.65
N SER A 189 -5.41 -13.13 -19.43
CA SER A 189 -5.59 -14.59 -19.33
C SER A 189 -4.51 -15.36 -20.10
N GLY A 190 -4.39 -16.64 -19.78
CA GLY A 190 -3.44 -17.54 -20.44
C GLY A 190 -2.03 -17.41 -19.90
N THR A 191 -1.06 -17.89 -20.68
CA THR A 191 0.36 -17.91 -20.33
C THR A 191 1.21 -17.41 -21.50
N ASN A 192 2.41 -16.95 -21.19
CA ASN A 192 3.44 -16.60 -22.15
C ASN A 192 4.79 -17.09 -21.61
N SER A 193 5.32 -18.13 -22.25
CA SER A 193 6.53 -18.84 -21.82
C SER A 193 7.83 -18.14 -22.22
N THR A 194 7.77 -17.00 -22.89
CA THR A 194 8.95 -16.19 -23.20
C THR A 194 9.65 -15.82 -21.89
N SER A 195 10.94 -16.12 -21.79
CA SER A 195 11.75 -15.84 -20.60
C SER A 195 12.83 -14.82 -20.94
N VAL A 196 12.83 -13.70 -20.23
CA VAL A 196 13.87 -12.67 -20.33
C VAL A 196 14.40 -12.36 -18.94
N ASN A 197 15.71 -12.50 -18.76
CA ASN A 197 16.41 -12.44 -17.47
C ASN A 197 15.89 -13.47 -16.45
N GLY A 198 15.52 -14.67 -16.92
CA GLY A 198 15.06 -15.76 -16.04
C GLY A 198 13.64 -15.59 -15.51
N VAL A 199 12.91 -14.55 -15.95
CA VAL A 199 11.52 -14.30 -15.54
C VAL A 199 10.60 -14.51 -16.75
N LEU A 200 9.58 -15.37 -16.58
CA LEU A 200 8.56 -15.62 -17.59
C LEU A 200 7.72 -14.37 -17.83
N ASN A 201 7.33 -14.15 -19.08
CA ASN A 201 6.54 -12.99 -19.47
C ASN A 201 5.10 -13.07 -18.96
N ASN A 202 4.52 -14.26 -18.84
CA ASN A 202 3.33 -14.50 -18.03
C ASN A 202 3.29 -15.97 -17.55
N PRO A 203 3.60 -16.25 -16.25
CA PRO A 203 3.53 -17.59 -15.68
C PRO A 203 2.09 -18.07 -15.40
N GLY A 204 1.08 -17.29 -15.80
CA GLY A 204 -0.32 -17.47 -15.44
C GLY A 204 -0.73 -16.34 -14.51
N ASN A 205 -1.50 -15.38 -15.04
CA ASN A 205 -2.09 -14.25 -14.31
C ASN A 205 -1.12 -13.21 -13.74
N ASN A 206 0.12 -13.11 -14.27
CA ASN A 206 1.11 -12.08 -13.91
C ASN A 206 1.86 -11.60 -15.18
N GLN A 207 1.15 -10.90 -16.06
CA GLN A 207 1.74 -10.41 -17.31
C GLN A 207 2.81 -9.35 -17.03
N ARG A 208 3.95 -9.49 -17.70
CA ARG A 208 4.97 -8.44 -17.78
C ARG A 208 4.71 -7.55 -18.99
N TYR A 209 4.91 -6.26 -18.78
CA TYR A 209 4.71 -5.21 -19.76
C TYR A 209 6.02 -4.46 -19.95
N ASP A 210 6.34 -4.15 -21.19
CA ASP A 210 7.40 -3.19 -21.50
C ASP A 210 6.79 -1.83 -21.79
N PHE A 211 6.93 -0.91 -20.84
CA PHE A 211 6.52 0.48 -20.99
C PHE A 211 7.53 1.17 -21.91
N ARG A 212 7.11 1.58 -23.11
CA ARG A 212 7.95 2.27 -24.09
C ARG A 212 7.46 3.67 -24.40
N GLY A 213 8.31 4.66 -24.19
CA GLY A 213 7.98 6.05 -24.50
C GLY A 213 9.08 7.01 -24.09
N LYS A 214 8.82 8.30 -24.20
CA LYS A 214 9.73 9.31 -23.68
C LYS A 214 9.67 9.32 -22.15
N PRO A 215 10.80 9.32 -21.42
CA PRO A 215 10.76 9.31 -19.96
C PRO A 215 10.17 10.59 -19.39
N ASN A 216 9.25 10.44 -18.44
CA ASN A 216 8.67 11.55 -17.71
C ASN A 216 9.72 12.18 -16.78
N ASP A 217 9.65 13.51 -16.67
CA ASP A 217 10.63 14.31 -15.93
C ASP A 217 10.01 15.61 -15.36
N GLY A 218 10.77 16.31 -14.51
CA GLY A 218 10.41 17.60 -13.94
C GLY A 218 9.34 17.51 -12.85
N THR A 219 8.80 18.66 -12.48
CA THR A 219 7.68 18.74 -11.52
C THR A 219 6.37 18.44 -12.24
N ILE A 220 5.59 17.50 -11.72
CA ILE A 220 4.31 17.05 -12.27
C ILE A 220 3.20 17.47 -11.31
N SER A 221 2.26 18.28 -11.80
CA SER A 221 1.10 18.72 -11.03
C SER A 221 0.00 17.67 -11.01
N ILE A 222 -0.48 17.34 -9.82
CA ILE A 222 -1.58 16.40 -9.56
C ILE A 222 -2.72 17.22 -8.95
N PRO A 223 -3.87 17.36 -9.63
CA PRO A 223 -5.00 18.11 -9.09
C PRO A 223 -5.61 17.38 -7.89
N VAL A 224 -6.11 18.15 -6.92
CA VAL A 224 -6.76 17.67 -5.71
C VAL A 224 -7.97 18.55 -5.38
N GLY A 225 -8.97 17.96 -4.73
CA GLY A 225 -10.17 18.65 -4.23
C GLY A 225 -10.50 18.21 -2.82
N ILE A 226 -11.25 19.03 -2.10
CA ILE A 226 -11.66 18.74 -0.72
C ILE A 226 -12.51 17.47 -0.70
N GLU A 227 -12.14 16.49 0.13
CA GLU A 227 -12.86 15.21 0.31
C GLU A 227 -13.03 14.45 -1.01
N GLN A 228 -12.03 14.58 -1.89
CA GLN A 228 -12.05 14.01 -3.22
C GLN A 228 -10.76 13.25 -3.49
N PHE A 229 -10.92 12.01 -3.93
CA PHE A 229 -9.83 11.16 -4.34
C PHE A 229 -9.31 11.50 -5.74
N THR A 230 -8.00 11.35 -5.90
CA THR A 230 -7.32 11.34 -7.19
C THR A 230 -6.43 10.12 -7.29
N LEU A 231 -6.58 9.35 -8.37
CA LEU A 231 -5.67 8.26 -8.72
C LEU A 231 -4.41 8.85 -9.34
N THR A 232 -3.31 8.72 -8.62
CA THR A 232 -1.97 9.09 -9.05
C THR A 232 -1.03 7.89 -8.88
N GLY A 233 0.28 8.12 -8.86
CA GLY A 233 1.27 7.07 -8.61
C GLY A 233 2.69 7.58 -8.74
N ASN A 234 3.61 6.67 -9.04
CA ASN A 234 4.97 7.03 -9.41
C ASN A 234 5.08 7.24 -10.94
N PRO A 235 5.18 8.48 -11.43
CA PRO A 235 5.24 8.79 -12.85
C PRO A 235 6.66 8.75 -13.41
N TYR A 236 7.68 8.34 -12.64
CA TYR A 236 9.08 8.42 -13.04
C TYR A 236 9.69 7.05 -13.33
N PRO A 237 10.69 6.97 -14.23
CA PRO A 237 11.47 5.75 -14.50
C PRO A 237 12.49 5.40 -13.40
N SER A 238 12.15 5.68 -12.14
CA SER A 238 12.90 5.34 -10.92
C SER A 238 11.93 5.15 -9.77
N ALA A 239 12.35 4.53 -8.66
CA ALA A 239 11.55 4.60 -7.44
C ALA A 239 11.47 6.04 -6.92
N ILE A 240 10.45 6.31 -6.10
CA ILE A 240 10.30 7.55 -5.34
C ILE A 240 10.22 7.28 -3.85
N ASP A 241 10.67 8.23 -3.04
CA ASP A 241 10.37 8.29 -1.61
C ASP A 241 8.91 8.73 -1.44
N LEU A 242 8.03 7.74 -1.17
CA LEU A 242 6.61 7.97 -1.05
C LEU A 242 6.30 8.82 0.17
N SER A 243 6.99 8.59 1.29
CA SER A 243 6.81 9.41 2.48
C SER A 243 7.23 10.86 2.27
N ALA A 244 8.31 11.12 1.52
CA ALA A 244 8.70 12.49 1.18
C ALA A 244 7.62 13.20 0.34
N PHE A 245 7.07 12.51 -0.66
CA PHE A 245 5.93 13.03 -1.43
C PHE A 245 4.72 13.30 -0.54
N LEU A 246 4.30 12.32 0.26
CA LEU A 246 3.11 12.42 1.11
C LEU A 246 3.24 13.50 2.17
N VAL A 247 4.40 13.66 2.80
CA VAL A 247 4.65 14.77 3.75
C VAL A 247 4.63 16.11 3.01
N GLY A 248 5.21 16.20 1.80
CA GLY A 248 5.26 17.43 1.00
C GLY A 248 3.95 17.83 0.30
N ALA A 249 2.99 16.92 0.13
CA ALA A 249 1.72 17.14 -0.56
C ALA A 249 0.68 17.88 0.31
N THR A 250 0.97 19.10 0.78
CA THR A 250 0.25 19.75 1.90
C THR A 250 -1.26 19.95 1.71
N SER A 251 -1.76 19.93 0.48
CA SER A 251 -3.19 20.02 0.15
C SER A 251 -3.92 18.66 0.14
N THR A 252 -3.32 17.63 0.73
CA THR A 252 -3.92 16.30 0.94
C THR A 252 -3.84 15.89 2.41
N THR A 253 -4.53 14.80 2.77
CA THR A 253 -4.39 14.12 4.06
C THR A 253 -2.96 13.60 4.30
N GLY A 254 -2.13 13.50 3.26
CA GLY A 254 -0.78 12.93 3.35
C GLY A 254 -0.79 11.40 3.48
N ILE A 255 -1.87 10.75 3.06
CA ILE A 255 -2.07 9.29 3.10
C ILE A 255 -2.18 8.76 1.68
N ALA A 256 -1.58 7.59 1.43
CA ALA A 256 -1.75 6.87 0.17
C ALA A 256 -2.65 5.65 0.38
N TYR A 257 -3.66 5.50 -0.46
CA TYR A 257 -4.59 4.37 -0.43
C TYR A 257 -4.36 3.44 -1.62
N PHE A 258 -4.16 2.15 -1.34
CA PHE A 258 -3.82 1.13 -2.33
C PHE A 258 -4.96 0.14 -2.47
N TRP A 259 -5.48 -0.03 -3.69
CA TRP A 259 -6.50 -1.04 -3.96
C TRP A 259 -5.94 -2.44 -3.75
N GLU A 260 -6.69 -3.25 -3.02
CA GLU A 260 -6.43 -4.65 -2.76
C GLU A 260 -7.72 -5.45 -3.00
N GLN A 261 -7.60 -6.69 -3.46
CA GLN A 261 -8.75 -7.49 -3.87
C GLN A 261 -8.53 -8.98 -3.66
N ASP A 262 -9.63 -9.72 -3.51
CA ASP A 262 -9.62 -11.17 -3.46
C ASP A 262 -9.30 -11.77 -4.83
N LYS A 263 -8.14 -12.41 -4.94
CA LYS A 263 -7.64 -13.01 -6.18
C LYS A 263 -8.40 -14.27 -6.63
N HIS A 264 -9.33 -14.77 -5.80
CA HIS A 264 -10.14 -15.93 -6.12
C HIS A 264 -11.48 -15.57 -6.79
N VAL A 265 -11.84 -14.28 -6.83
CA VAL A 265 -13.07 -13.81 -7.48
C VAL A 265 -12.82 -13.59 -8.96
N ASN A 266 -13.30 -14.52 -9.79
CA ASN A 266 -13.14 -14.45 -11.25
C ASN A 266 -14.44 -13.97 -11.92
N SER A 267 -14.75 -12.68 -11.74
CA SER A 267 -15.92 -12.05 -12.37
C SER A 267 -15.63 -10.63 -12.86
N HIS A 268 -16.41 -10.19 -13.85
CA HIS A 268 -16.46 -8.78 -14.26
C HIS A 268 -17.63 -8.02 -13.62
N ASN A 269 -18.56 -8.72 -12.98
CA ASN A 269 -19.70 -8.10 -12.31
C ASN A 269 -19.22 -7.48 -11.01
N ILE A 270 -19.35 -6.16 -10.89
CA ILE A 270 -18.98 -5.42 -9.68
C ILE A 270 -19.58 -6.03 -8.40
N ALA A 271 -20.80 -6.54 -8.48
CA ALA A 271 -21.50 -7.12 -7.34
C ALA A 271 -20.83 -8.37 -6.75
N GLU A 272 -19.96 -9.03 -7.53
CA GLU A 272 -19.22 -10.20 -7.10
C GLU A 272 -17.80 -9.86 -6.61
N TYR A 273 -17.30 -8.65 -6.91
CA TYR A 273 -15.98 -8.21 -6.48
C TYR A 273 -15.87 -8.19 -4.97
N LYS A 274 -14.69 -8.54 -4.48
CA LYS A 274 -14.30 -8.42 -3.08
C LYS A 274 -12.99 -7.66 -3.01
N GLY A 275 -12.99 -6.49 -2.38
CA GLY A 275 -11.81 -5.64 -2.32
C GLY A 275 -11.99 -4.45 -1.39
N GLY A 276 -10.94 -3.64 -1.29
CA GLY A 276 -10.92 -2.44 -0.47
C GLY A 276 -9.56 -1.77 -0.54
N TYR A 277 -9.39 -0.67 0.20
CA TYR A 277 -8.13 0.07 0.19
C TYR A 277 -7.33 -0.15 1.46
N GLY A 278 -6.05 -0.51 1.30
CA GLY A 278 -5.06 -0.42 2.37
C GLY A 278 -4.51 1.00 2.46
N ALA A 279 -4.23 1.48 3.67
CA ALA A 279 -3.76 2.84 3.91
C ALA A 279 -2.30 2.84 4.37
N PHE A 280 -1.47 3.62 3.69
CA PHE A 280 -0.10 3.92 4.11
C PHE A 280 -0.01 5.34 4.66
N SER A 281 0.41 5.41 5.93
CA SER A 281 0.76 6.65 6.62
C SER A 281 2.28 6.75 6.77
N PRO A 282 2.92 7.85 6.34
CA PRO A 282 4.36 7.98 6.51
C PRO A 282 4.77 8.22 7.96
N GLY A 283 3.93 8.85 8.79
CA GLY A 283 4.24 9.24 10.17
C GLY A 283 5.36 10.29 10.31
N GLY A 284 6.12 10.54 9.23
CA GLY A 284 7.29 11.40 9.19
C GLY A 284 8.31 10.91 8.17
N LEU A 285 9.49 11.55 8.13
CA LEU A 285 10.55 11.20 7.17
C LEU A 285 11.57 10.19 7.71
N THR A 286 11.68 10.04 9.02
CA THR A 286 12.73 9.26 9.70
C THR A 286 12.30 7.82 10.07
N GLY A 287 11.06 7.45 9.79
CA GLY A 287 10.52 6.11 10.03
C GLY A 287 10.09 5.40 8.74
N MET A 288 9.77 4.11 8.90
CA MET A 288 9.27 3.25 7.82
C MET A 288 7.79 3.51 7.45
N GLY A 289 7.08 4.28 8.27
CA GLY A 289 5.64 4.48 8.17
C GLY A 289 4.83 3.33 8.76
N VAL A 290 3.51 3.44 8.64
CA VAL A 290 2.52 2.50 9.16
C VAL A 290 1.59 2.10 8.01
N TYR A 291 1.30 0.80 7.91
CA TYR A 291 0.37 0.26 6.91
C TYR A 291 -0.81 -0.43 7.60
N ALA A 292 -2.02 0.06 7.34
CA ALA A 292 -3.25 -0.63 7.66
C ALA A 292 -3.70 -1.42 6.43
N ALA A 293 -3.88 -2.74 6.59
CA ALA A 293 -4.35 -3.60 5.51
C ALA A 293 -5.80 -3.27 5.14
N ALA A 294 -6.16 -3.47 3.87
CA ALA A 294 -7.53 -3.28 3.42
C ALA A 294 -8.49 -4.19 4.20
N THR A 295 -9.73 -3.73 4.40
CA THR A 295 -10.86 -4.64 4.66
C THR A 295 -11.56 -4.87 3.34
N PHE A 296 -11.79 -6.13 2.98
CA PHE A 296 -12.51 -6.48 1.77
C PHE A 296 -14.01 -6.44 2.01
N TYR A 297 -14.69 -5.73 1.12
CA TYR A 297 -16.14 -5.68 1.03
C TYR A 297 -16.57 -6.24 -0.31
N SER A 298 -17.77 -6.82 -0.33
CA SER A 298 -18.56 -7.03 -1.55
C SER A 298 -19.32 -5.76 -1.91
N TYR A 299 -19.72 -5.63 -3.17
CA TYR A 299 -20.33 -4.40 -3.68
C TYR A 299 -21.72 -4.65 -4.27
N ASP A 300 -22.49 -3.58 -4.48
CA ASP A 300 -23.70 -3.61 -5.31
C ASP A 300 -23.40 -3.17 -6.75
N GLY A 301 -24.43 -3.15 -7.60
CA GLY A 301 -24.30 -2.71 -9.00
C GLY A 301 -23.89 -1.23 -9.20
N SER A 302 -23.94 -0.43 -8.13
CA SER A 302 -23.57 0.99 -8.11
C SER A 302 -22.17 1.21 -7.51
N GLY A 303 -21.53 0.16 -7.00
CA GLY A 303 -20.21 0.22 -6.36
C GLY A 303 -20.24 0.56 -4.87
N ASN A 304 -21.41 0.51 -4.23
CA ASN A 304 -21.52 0.69 -2.78
C ASN A 304 -21.18 -0.62 -2.07
N GLU A 305 -20.58 -0.52 -0.88
CA GLU A 305 -20.22 -1.69 -0.07
C GLU A 305 -21.48 -2.37 0.51
N VAL A 306 -21.53 -3.70 0.48
CA VAL A 306 -22.69 -4.50 0.92
C VAL A 306 -22.35 -5.39 2.10
N SER A 307 -21.33 -6.24 1.98
CA SER A 307 -20.98 -7.17 3.07
C SER A 307 -19.49 -7.43 3.15
N ILE A 308 -19.00 -7.65 4.37
CA ILE A 308 -17.58 -7.86 4.66
C ILE A 308 -17.17 -9.26 4.19
N ALA A 309 -16.02 -9.36 3.52
CA ALA A 309 -15.54 -10.57 2.88
C ALA A 309 -14.21 -11.13 3.46
N GLY A 310 -13.30 -10.27 3.92
CA GLY A 310 -11.99 -10.72 4.43
C GLY A 310 -10.98 -9.59 4.58
N PRO A 311 -9.75 -9.85 5.06
CA PRO A 311 -8.69 -8.86 5.13
C PRO A 311 -7.79 -8.88 3.87
N GLY A 312 -7.18 -7.73 3.63
CA GLY A 312 -6.11 -7.53 2.67
C GLY A 312 -4.72 -7.98 3.15
N GLY A 313 -3.72 -7.70 2.32
CA GLY A 313 -2.31 -8.00 2.56
C GLY A 313 -1.60 -6.97 3.43
N ALA A 314 -0.36 -7.28 3.80
CA ALA A 314 0.53 -6.33 4.47
C ALA A 314 1.71 -6.01 3.54
N TYR A 315 1.88 -4.71 3.24
CA TYR A 315 2.85 -4.23 2.27
C TYR A 315 3.83 -3.24 2.88
N GLU A 316 5.06 -3.23 2.36
CA GLU A 316 6.10 -2.27 2.74
C GLU A 316 6.15 -1.14 1.70
N ARG A 317 5.73 0.07 2.08
CA ARG A 317 5.39 1.17 1.15
C ARG A 317 6.16 2.48 1.36
N ARG A 318 7.26 2.48 2.14
CA ARG A 318 8.10 3.68 2.34
C ARG A 318 8.55 4.28 1.00
N PHE A 319 8.94 3.42 0.08
CA PHE A 319 9.27 3.77 -1.29
C PHE A 319 8.18 3.26 -2.22
N CYS A 320 7.91 4.00 -3.30
CA CYS A 320 6.98 3.58 -4.34
C CYS A 320 7.79 3.15 -5.58
N PRO A 321 7.66 1.88 -6.04
CA PRO A 321 8.39 1.41 -7.22
C PRO A 321 7.88 2.07 -8.49
N VAL A 322 8.63 1.91 -9.58
CA VAL A 322 8.26 2.41 -10.91
C VAL A 322 6.86 1.91 -11.26
N GLY A 323 6.00 2.78 -11.79
CA GLY A 323 4.71 2.34 -12.31
C GLY A 323 3.57 2.20 -11.29
N GLN A 324 3.84 2.12 -9.98
CA GLN A 324 2.79 1.84 -9.00
C GLN A 324 1.82 3.02 -8.82
N GLY A 325 0.52 2.76 -9.00
CA GLY A 325 -0.57 3.70 -8.75
C GLY A 325 -1.15 3.60 -7.33
N PHE A 326 -1.71 4.70 -6.84
CA PHE A 326 -2.41 4.81 -5.54
C PHE A 326 -3.33 6.04 -5.52
N LEU A 327 -4.36 6.01 -4.66
CA LEU A 327 -5.22 7.17 -4.42
C LEU A 327 -4.62 8.09 -3.35
N ILE A 328 -4.85 9.39 -3.51
CA ILE A 328 -4.67 10.42 -2.48
C ILE A 328 -5.98 11.16 -2.27
N ASP A 329 -6.21 11.65 -1.05
CA ASP A 329 -7.40 12.41 -0.66
C ASP A 329 -7.05 13.88 -0.39
N GLY A 330 -7.74 14.80 -1.04
CA GLY A 330 -7.48 16.23 -0.93
C GLY A 330 -8.16 16.89 0.27
N THR A 331 -7.44 17.81 0.91
CA THR A 331 -7.95 18.66 2.01
C THR A 331 -8.20 20.10 1.57
N ALA A 332 -7.83 20.43 0.34
CA ALA A 332 -8.04 21.73 -0.29
C ALA A 332 -8.16 21.58 -1.81
N ASN A 333 -8.86 22.51 -2.46
CA ASN A 333 -8.87 22.60 -3.92
C ASN A 333 -7.51 23.13 -4.41
N GLY A 334 -6.91 22.47 -5.40
CA GLY A 334 -5.66 22.94 -6.00
C GLY A 334 -4.86 21.81 -6.64
N VAL A 335 -3.54 21.87 -6.48
CA VAL A 335 -2.61 20.86 -6.97
C VAL A 335 -1.61 20.48 -5.88
N VAL A 336 -1.16 19.23 -5.90
CA VAL A 336 0.07 18.79 -5.24
C VAL A 336 1.10 18.41 -6.29
N GLU A 337 2.38 18.43 -5.92
CA GLU A 337 3.47 18.33 -6.88
C GLU A 337 4.28 17.05 -6.64
N MET A 338 4.34 16.18 -7.64
CA MET A 338 5.35 15.13 -7.71
C MET A 338 6.63 15.73 -8.31
N LYS A 339 7.76 15.60 -7.61
CA LYS A 339 9.01 16.28 -7.94
C LYS A 339 10.14 15.30 -8.18
N ASN A 340 11.07 15.68 -9.05
CA ASN A 340 12.34 14.95 -9.24
C ASN A 340 13.12 14.76 -7.94
N SER A 341 13.01 15.67 -6.96
CA SER A 341 13.64 15.54 -5.66
C SER A 341 13.18 14.30 -4.87
N TYR A 342 12.02 13.72 -5.18
CA TYR A 342 11.56 12.48 -4.53
C TYR A 342 12.17 11.23 -5.15
N ARG A 343 12.88 11.31 -6.28
CA ARG A 343 13.48 10.15 -6.93
C ARG A 343 14.63 9.58 -6.10
N VAL A 344 14.62 8.26 -5.97
CA VAL A 344 15.63 7.48 -5.25
C VAL A 344 15.95 6.20 -6.01
N PHE A 345 17.17 5.71 -5.88
CA PHE A 345 17.52 4.40 -6.40
C PHE A 345 17.21 3.32 -5.36
N VAL A 346 15.99 2.77 -5.43
CA VAL A 346 15.53 1.66 -4.58
C VAL A 346 14.88 0.60 -5.46
N LYS A 347 15.41 -0.63 -5.42
CA LYS A 347 14.91 -1.75 -6.24
C LYS A 347 13.58 -2.25 -5.69
N GLU A 348 12.69 -2.67 -6.58
CA GLU A 348 11.37 -3.14 -6.17
C GLU A 348 11.45 -4.46 -5.38
N GLY A 349 10.99 -4.43 -4.14
CA GLY A 349 10.87 -5.61 -3.32
C GLY A 349 10.53 -5.30 -1.87
N LYS A 350 9.93 -6.29 -1.20
CA LYS A 350 9.56 -6.22 0.22
C LYS A 350 10.76 -5.91 1.11
N ILE A 351 11.93 -6.49 0.84
CA ILE A 351 13.16 -6.26 1.62
C ILE A 351 13.66 -4.81 1.52
N ASN A 352 13.36 -4.12 0.44
CA ASN A 352 13.78 -2.74 0.19
C ASN A 352 12.70 -1.72 0.59
N ASN A 353 11.57 -2.19 1.13
CA ASN A 353 10.41 -1.36 1.46
C ASN A 353 9.85 -0.57 0.25
N SER A 354 9.99 -1.17 -0.93
CA SER A 354 9.51 -0.67 -2.22
C SER A 354 8.68 -1.76 -2.88
N GLN A 355 7.53 -2.10 -2.31
CA GLN A 355 6.75 -3.25 -2.74
C GLN A 355 5.60 -2.84 -3.69
N PHE A 356 5.61 -3.35 -4.93
CA PHE A 356 4.39 -3.50 -5.74
C PHE A 356 3.61 -4.69 -5.17
N GLU A 357 2.30 -4.78 -5.41
CA GLU A 357 1.37 -5.81 -4.89
C GLU A 357 1.76 -7.31 -5.15
N LYS A 358 2.97 -7.61 -5.64
CA LYS A 358 3.49 -8.95 -5.86
C LYS A 358 3.59 -9.77 -4.56
N ASN A 359 3.22 -11.05 -4.68
CA ASN A 359 3.64 -12.12 -3.77
C ASN A 359 5.04 -12.62 -4.18
N ALA A 360 6.08 -11.80 -4.05
CA ALA A 360 7.43 -12.33 -4.17
C ALA A 360 7.83 -12.94 -2.82
N ASN A 361 8.03 -14.25 -2.81
CA ASN A 361 8.66 -15.04 -1.75
C ASN A 361 10.13 -14.60 -1.51
N GLN A 362 10.34 -13.35 -1.15
CA GLN A 362 11.59 -12.85 -0.60
C GLN A 362 11.35 -12.73 0.90
N ASN A 363 11.70 -13.80 1.63
CA ASN A 363 11.68 -13.78 3.08
C ASN A 363 12.62 -12.66 3.53
N LYS A 364 12.06 -11.63 4.18
CA LYS A 364 12.82 -10.59 4.86
C LYS A 364 13.78 -11.28 5.83
N SER A 365 15.08 -11.10 5.64
CA SER A 365 15.98 -11.20 6.79
C SER A 365 15.55 -10.07 7.73
N LYS A 366 15.03 -10.43 8.92
CA LYS A 366 14.44 -9.53 9.90
C LYS A 366 15.48 -8.60 10.54
N ASN A 367 16.17 -7.76 9.77
CA ASN A 367 16.83 -6.59 10.35
C ASN A 367 15.75 -5.53 10.58
N THR A 368 15.07 -5.65 11.71
CA THR A 368 14.12 -4.68 12.26
C THR A 368 14.81 -3.72 13.24
N SER A 369 16.13 -3.57 13.10
CA SER A 369 16.99 -2.74 13.94
C SER A 369 18.06 -2.07 13.07
N GLY A 370 18.53 -0.91 13.52
CA GLY A 370 19.46 -0.08 12.77
C GLY A 370 18.76 0.93 11.86
N TYR A 371 19.47 1.36 10.82
CA TYR A 371 19.03 2.39 9.88
C TYR A 371 19.17 1.90 8.45
N LEU A 372 18.49 2.56 7.50
CA LEU A 372 18.68 2.27 6.09
C LEU A 372 20.15 2.50 5.69
N ASN A 373 20.60 1.78 4.67
CA ASN A 373 21.89 2.07 4.05
C ASN A 373 21.81 3.42 3.31
N THR A 374 22.95 3.99 2.95
CA THR A 374 23.01 5.13 2.04
C THR A 374 22.27 4.79 0.74
N ILE A 375 21.31 5.63 0.37
CA ILE A 375 20.54 5.51 -0.87
C ILE A 375 20.92 6.69 -1.76
N GLN A 376 21.24 6.39 -3.02
CA GLN A 376 21.42 7.45 -4.02
C GLN A 376 20.08 8.13 -4.28
N SER A 377 20.00 9.42 -3.98
CA SER A 377 18.78 10.22 -4.07
C SER A 377 19.04 11.56 -4.75
N VAL A 378 17.99 12.14 -5.34
CA VAL A 378 18.06 13.48 -5.93
C VAL A 378 17.96 14.58 -4.85
N SER A 379 17.25 14.31 -3.75
CA SER A 379 17.08 15.27 -2.66
C SER A 379 18.37 15.58 -1.89
N GLY A 380 19.32 14.63 -1.86
CA GLY A 380 20.46 14.67 -0.95
C GLY A 380 20.09 14.33 0.51
N PHE A 381 18.87 13.82 0.75
CA PHE A 381 18.46 13.36 2.07
C PHE A 381 19.33 12.19 2.53
N ASP A 382 19.77 12.24 3.78
CA ASP A 382 20.59 11.18 4.39
C ASP A 382 19.69 10.05 4.89
N TYR A 383 19.54 9.01 4.07
CA TYR A 383 18.75 7.84 4.42
C TYR A 383 19.36 7.03 5.57
N ALA A 384 20.64 7.22 5.92
CA ALA A 384 21.24 6.56 7.07
C ALA A 384 20.69 7.04 8.42
N THR A 385 19.82 8.06 8.43
CA THR A 385 19.08 8.49 9.63
C THR A 385 17.68 7.87 9.73
N VAL A 386 17.24 7.09 8.74
CA VAL A 386 15.90 6.48 8.74
C VAL A 386 15.95 5.14 9.44
N SER A 387 15.19 4.99 10.52
CA SER A 387 15.17 3.75 11.30
C SER A 387 14.51 2.62 10.53
N LEU A 388 15.11 1.42 10.57
CA LEU A 388 14.50 0.17 10.08
C LEU A 388 13.52 -0.44 11.09
N ALA A 389 13.52 0.05 12.34
CA ALA A 389 12.57 -0.41 13.33
C ALA A 389 11.15 0.03 12.91
N PRO A 390 10.15 -0.84 13.05
CA PRO A 390 8.77 -0.42 12.85
C PRO A 390 8.46 0.80 13.74
N THR A 391 7.66 1.74 13.23
CA THR A 391 7.08 2.78 14.08
C THR A 391 6.40 2.11 15.27
N PRO A 392 6.71 2.52 16.52
CA PRO A 392 6.09 1.96 17.71
C PRO A 392 4.57 1.98 17.57
N GLN A 393 3.92 0.82 17.69
CA GLN A 393 2.48 0.72 17.44
C GLN A 393 1.85 -0.52 18.09
N ILE A 394 0.54 -0.43 18.32
CA ILE A 394 -0.31 -1.56 18.65
C ILE A 394 -1.27 -1.77 17.49
N ARG A 395 -1.32 -2.98 16.96
CA ARG A 395 -2.26 -3.35 15.89
C ARG A 395 -3.39 -4.17 16.47
N PHE A 396 -4.60 -3.93 15.98
CA PHE A 396 -5.82 -4.60 16.41
C PHE A 396 -6.42 -5.38 15.25
N ASN A 397 -7.01 -6.52 15.57
CA ASN A 397 -7.94 -7.23 14.70
C ASN A 397 -9.32 -7.14 15.32
N THR A 398 -10.33 -6.86 14.50
CA THR A 398 -11.72 -7.03 14.89
C THR A 398 -12.41 -7.90 13.86
N LEU A 399 -12.85 -9.10 14.27
CA LEU A 399 -13.71 -9.95 13.45
C LEU A 399 -15.14 -9.42 13.54
N MET A 400 -15.71 -9.06 12.40
CA MET A 400 -17.02 -8.44 12.26
C MET A 400 -18.00 -9.46 11.66
N ASN A 401 -19.13 -9.67 12.34
CA ASN A 401 -20.17 -10.65 11.98
C ASN A 401 -19.66 -12.07 11.72
N ASN A 402 -18.51 -12.44 12.31
CA ASN A 402 -17.81 -13.69 12.03
C ASN A 402 -17.46 -13.92 10.54
N GLN A 403 -17.36 -12.85 9.75
CA GLN A 403 -17.11 -12.91 8.31
C GLN A 403 -15.71 -12.39 7.94
N GLY A 404 -15.43 -11.10 8.18
CA GLY A 404 -14.13 -10.52 7.87
C GLY A 404 -13.52 -9.70 8.99
N VAL A 405 -12.24 -9.36 8.82
CA VAL A 405 -11.41 -8.78 9.86
C VAL A 405 -11.00 -7.37 9.46
N ARG A 406 -11.36 -6.39 10.29
CA ARG A 406 -10.84 -5.02 10.22
C ARG A 406 -9.52 -4.95 10.97
N GLN A 407 -8.50 -4.35 10.35
CA GLN A 407 -7.22 -4.08 11.00
C GLN A 407 -7.08 -2.60 11.31
N LEU A 408 -6.77 -2.27 12.57
CA LEU A 408 -6.50 -0.91 13.03
C LEU A 408 -5.06 -0.82 13.54
N ALA A 409 -4.43 0.34 13.40
CA ALA A 409 -3.10 0.60 13.96
C ALA A 409 -3.12 1.87 14.83
N LEU A 410 -2.80 1.72 16.11
CA LEU A 410 -2.52 2.82 17.01
C LEU A 410 -1.00 3.04 17.03
N ALA A 411 -0.53 4.10 16.39
CA ALA A 411 0.87 4.44 16.28
C ALA A 411 1.29 5.45 17.37
N PHE A 412 2.48 5.27 17.93
CA PHE A 412 3.04 6.18 18.91
C PHE A 412 4.15 7.00 18.27
N ILE A 413 3.84 8.26 17.97
CA ILE A 413 4.74 9.22 17.33
C ILE A 413 4.89 10.41 18.28
N PRO A 414 6.11 10.75 18.74
CA PRO A 414 6.32 11.81 19.73
C PRO A 414 5.75 13.18 19.33
N GLU A 415 5.75 13.47 18.04
CA GLU A 415 5.27 14.73 17.46
C GLU A 415 3.75 14.77 17.23
N ALA A 416 3.03 13.64 17.37
CA ALA A 416 1.59 13.57 17.17
C ALA A 416 0.81 14.21 18.33
N THR A 417 -0.35 14.75 18.00
CA THR A 417 -1.31 15.38 18.90
C THR A 417 -2.40 14.38 19.30
N ASP A 418 -3.46 14.87 19.97
CA ASP A 418 -4.69 14.09 20.23
C ASP A 418 -5.78 14.34 19.17
N GLY A 419 -5.52 15.26 18.24
CA GLY A 419 -6.40 15.57 17.11
C GLY A 419 -5.96 14.85 15.84
N VAL A 420 -6.50 15.29 14.70
CA VAL A 420 -6.12 14.76 13.39
C VAL A 420 -4.82 15.41 12.91
N ASP A 421 -3.78 14.59 12.76
CA ASP A 421 -2.47 14.92 12.26
C ASP A 421 -2.26 14.46 10.82
N ARG A 422 -2.06 15.44 9.93
CA ARG A 422 -1.79 15.21 8.52
C ARG A 422 -0.54 14.34 8.34
N ALA A 423 -0.62 13.39 7.40
CA ALA A 423 0.44 12.43 7.09
C ALA A 423 0.79 11.49 8.27
N MET A 424 -0.11 11.39 9.26
CA MET A 424 0.01 10.48 10.39
C MET A 424 -1.28 9.66 10.55
N ASP A 425 -2.42 10.34 10.69
CA ASP A 425 -3.73 9.70 10.80
C ASP A 425 -4.29 9.33 9.43
N ALA A 426 -4.76 8.09 9.30
CA ALA A 426 -5.38 7.61 8.07
C ALA A 426 -6.87 7.41 8.28
N MET A 427 -7.65 8.26 7.60
CA MET A 427 -9.10 8.13 7.56
C MET A 427 -9.48 6.79 6.93
N SER A 428 -10.59 6.23 7.38
CA SER A 428 -11.23 5.09 6.73
C SER A 428 -11.57 5.45 5.29
N SER A 429 -11.30 4.55 4.34
CA SER A 429 -11.74 4.73 2.95
C SER A 429 -13.16 4.22 2.69
N SER A 430 -13.88 3.75 3.73
CA SER A 430 -15.19 3.08 3.61
C SER A 430 -16.32 3.92 4.20
N ASP A 431 -17.29 4.30 3.36
CA ASP A 431 -18.40 5.17 3.77
C ASP A 431 -19.73 4.45 3.98
N ASP A 432 -19.90 3.17 3.60
CA ASP A 432 -21.23 2.52 3.57
C ASP A 432 -21.30 1.05 4.02
N SER A 433 -20.26 0.51 4.68
CA SER A 433 -20.27 -0.91 5.07
C SER A 433 -21.39 -1.29 6.07
N THR A 434 -21.90 -2.52 5.99
CA THR A 434 -22.94 -3.03 6.90
C THR A 434 -22.49 -3.18 8.35
N ALA A 435 -21.19 -3.26 8.60
CA ALA A 435 -20.59 -3.19 9.92
C ALA A 435 -19.12 -2.74 9.81
N ASP A 436 -18.69 -1.82 10.67
CA ASP A 436 -17.31 -1.36 10.77
C ASP A 436 -16.87 -1.05 12.21
N VAL A 437 -15.55 -0.93 12.39
CA VAL A 437 -14.90 -0.47 13.61
C VAL A 437 -13.71 0.43 13.27
N TYR A 438 -13.50 1.49 14.06
CA TYR A 438 -12.54 2.54 13.75
C TYR A 438 -12.13 3.30 15.01
N PHE A 439 -11.00 4.01 14.94
CA PHE A 439 -10.73 5.07 15.90
C PHE A 439 -11.61 6.28 15.62
N VAL A 440 -12.08 6.95 16.66
CA VAL A 440 -12.87 8.19 16.53
C VAL A 440 -11.96 9.38 16.80
N LEU A 441 -11.75 10.21 15.78
CA LEU A 441 -11.04 11.49 15.89
C LEU A 441 -11.91 12.57 15.25
N ASN A 442 -12.24 13.64 16.00
CA ASN A 442 -13.11 14.72 15.53
C ASN A 442 -14.39 14.22 14.82
N ASP A 443 -15.09 13.26 15.44
CA ASP A 443 -16.31 12.61 14.92
C ASP A 443 -16.16 11.90 13.56
N SER A 444 -14.92 11.64 13.11
CA SER A 444 -14.61 10.94 11.86
C SER A 444 -13.95 9.58 12.10
N GLU A 445 -14.03 8.69 11.11
CA GLU A 445 -13.63 7.28 11.19
C GLU A 445 -12.17 7.08 10.73
N PHE A 446 -11.29 6.53 11.57
CA PHE A 446 -9.87 6.32 11.24
C PHE A 446 -9.40 4.86 11.39
N VAL A 447 -8.53 4.41 10.49
CA VAL A 447 -7.86 3.10 10.52
C VAL A 447 -6.45 3.14 11.08
N ILE A 448 -5.79 4.29 10.98
CA ILE A 448 -4.54 4.59 11.67
C ILE A 448 -4.78 5.82 12.52
N ASN A 449 -4.51 5.71 13.82
CA ASN A 449 -4.48 6.82 14.77
C ASN A 449 -3.06 6.95 15.30
N ALA A 450 -2.45 8.11 15.14
CA ALA A 450 -1.14 8.47 15.66
C ALA A 450 -1.29 9.39 16.87
N LEU A 451 -0.61 9.07 17.97
CA LEU A 451 -0.60 9.94 19.14
C LEU A 451 0.73 9.86 19.88
N LYS A 452 1.04 10.89 20.65
CA LYS A 452 2.12 10.81 21.64
C LYS A 452 1.70 9.88 22.77
N PHE A 453 2.51 8.87 23.09
CA PHE A 453 2.17 7.92 24.14
C PHE A 453 2.00 8.58 25.51
N ASP A 454 0.97 8.13 26.23
CA ASP A 454 0.75 8.34 27.65
C ASP A 454 -0.03 7.13 28.17
N ILE A 455 0.43 6.55 29.28
CA ILE A 455 -0.15 5.35 29.89
C ILE A 455 -1.58 5.61 30.44
N ASP A 456 -1.93 6.87 30.69
CA ASP A 456 -3.23 7.27 31.21
C ASP A 456 -4.22 7.72 30.13
N LYS A 457 -3.83 7.66 28.84
CA LYS A 457 -4.74 7.94 27.73
C LYS A 457 -5.85 6.91 27.60
N SER A 458 -7.02 7.44 27.26
CA SER A 458 -8.17 6.71 26.76
C SER A 458 -8.36 7.06 25.29
N ILE A 459 -8.37 6.05 24.42
CA ILE A 459 -8.47 6.24 22.96
C ILE A 459 -9.87 5.81 22.52
N PRO A 460 -10.74 6.73 22.06
CA PRO A 460 -12.08 6.39 21.59
C PRO A 460 -12.06 5.37 20.46
N ILE A 461 -12.93 4.37 20.55
CA ILE A 461 -13.15 3.39 19.48
C ILE A 461 -14.63 3.34 19.14
N GLY A 462 -14.93 3.48 17.86
CA GLY A 462 -16.27 3.56 17.31
C GLY A 462 -16.69 2.28 16.62
N PHE A 463 -17.98 2.00 16.65
CA PHE A 463 -18.62 0.90 15.95
C PHE A 463 -19.81 1.43 15.17
N ARG A 464 -19.96 1.02 13.91
CA ARG A 464 -21.11 1.34 13.07
C ARG A 464 -21.66 0.08 12.46
N ASN A 465 -22.98 -0.08 12.41
CA ASN A 465 -23.63 -1.22 11.77
C ASN A 465 -25.08 -0.92 11.37
N SER A 466 -25.50 -1.39 10.20
CA SER A 466 -26.86 -1.15 9.67
C SER A 466 -27.92 -2.12 10.22
N GLY A 467 -27.49 -3.29 10.72
CA GLY A 467 -28.30 -4.27 11.45
C GLY A 467 -27.59 -4.71 12.74
N GLN A 468 -28.21 -5.55 13.58
CA GLN A 468 -27.51 -6.08 14.76
C GLN A 468 -26.20 -6.77 14.34
N ALA A 469 -25.09 -6.39 14.96
CA ALA A 469 -23.76 -6.87 14.59
C ALA A 469 -23.00 -7.45 15.79
N ASN A 470 -22.09 -8.37 15.48
CA ASN A 470 -21.17 -8.99 16.43
C ASN A 470 -19.73 -8.58 16.11
N TYR A 471 -18.99 -8.16 17.13
CA TYR A 471 -17.60 -7.75 17.00
C TYR A 471 -16.73 -8.52 17.98
N LYS A 472 -15.62 -9.10 17.51
CA LYS A 472 -14.59 -9.70 18.37
C LYS A 472 -13.28 -8.96 18.20
N ILE A 473 -12.98 -8.08 19.15
CA ILE A 473 -11.77 -7.23 19.11
C ILE A 473 -10.64 -7.84 19.94
N THR A 474 -9.43 -7.80 19.40
CA THR A 474 -8.21 -8.31 20.02
C THR A 474 -6.98 -7.54 19.52
N VAL A 475 -5.97 -7.39 20.36
CA VAL A 475 -4.65 -6.92 19.94
C VAL A 475 -4.04 -8.00 19.05
N LYS A 476 -3.71 -7.69 17.81
CA LYS A 476 -3.00 -8.60 16.91
C LYS A 476 -1.54 -8.73 17.34
N GLU A 477 -0.85 -7.60 17.46
CA GLU A 477 0.58 -7.51 17.75
C GLU A 477 0.94 -6.13 18.32
N ILE A 478 2.04 -6.07 19.08
CA ILE A 478 2.66 -4.84 19.55
C ILE A 478 4.05 -4.80 18.94
N LEU A 479 4.36 -3.75 18.18
CA LEU A 479 5.60 -3.62 17.41
C LEU A 479 6.43 -2.49 17.97
N ASN A 480 7.72 -2.78 18.23
CA ASN A 480 8.71 -1.81 18.70
C ASN A 480 8.24 -0.94 19.88
N PHE A 481 7.48 -1.54 20.81
CA PHE A 481 6.87 -0.80 21.90
C PHE A 481 6.76 -1.67 23.14
N THR A 482 7.37 -1.24 24.24
CA THR A 482 7.48 -2.02 25.49
C THR A 482 6.86 -1.33 26.69
N GLU A 483 6.32 -0.12 26.52
CA GLU A 483 5.83 0.71 27.63
C GLU A 483 4.44 0.25 28.14
N VAL A 484 3.80 -0.70 27.46
CA VAL A 484 2.48 -1.22 27.83
C VAL A 484 2.52 -2.71 28.22
N SER A 485 2.12 -2.98 29.46
CA SER A 485 1.95 -4.34 29.96
C SER A 485 0.61 -4.95 29.58
N ASN A 486 -0.44 -4.13 29.46
CA ASN A 486 -1.80 -4.56 29.16
C ASN A 486 -2.49 -3.59 28.19
N VAL A 487 -3.53 -4.08 27.52
CA VAL A 487 -4.41 -3.28 26.67
C VAL A 487 -5.83 -3.76 26.93
N TYR A 488 -6.72 -2.83 27.27
CA TYR A 488 -8.10 -3.11 27.60
C TYR A 488 -9.04 -2.41 26.64
N LEU A 489 -10.16 -3.06 26.34
CA LEU A 489 -11.36 -2.39 25.88
C LEU A 489 -12.18 -2.01 27.12
N HIS A 490 -12.42 -0.73 27.32
CA HIS A 490 -13.22 -0.22 28.43
C HIS A 490 -14.64 0.10 27.94
N ASP A 491 -15.64 -0.54 28.55
CA ASP A 491 -17.06 -0.18 28.39
C ASP A 491 -17.43 0.87 29.44
N LYS A 492 -17.53 2.13 29.02
CA LYS A 492 -17.79 3.25 29.93
C LYS A 492 -19.17 3.25 30.56
N VAL A 493 -20.13 2.55 29.96
CA VAL A 493 -21.49 2.47 30.52
C VAL A 493 -21.51 1.49 31.69
N ARG A 494 -20.76 0.40 31.60
CA ARG A 494 -20.68 -0.63 32.64
C ARG A 494 -19.50 -0.44 33.60
N ASP A 495 -18.54 0.41 33.24
CA ASP A 495 -17.26 0.60 33.93
C ASP A 495 -16.45 -0.71 34.05
N ILE A 496 -16.45 -1.49 32.96
CA ILE A 496 -15.77 -2.80 32.89
C ILE A 496 -14.64 -2.75 31.86
N TYR A 497 -13.48 -3.27 32.26
CA TYR A 497 -12.27 -3.36 31.45
C TYR A 497 -12.04 -4.79 30.99
N TYR A 498 -12.08 -5.02 29.67
CA TYR A 498 -11.84 -6.32 29.07
C TYR A 498 -10.42 -6.43 28.53
N ASP A 499 -9.63 -7.39 29.01
CA ASP A 499 -8.28 -7.63 28.49
C ASP A 499 -8.34 -8.17 27.05
N ILE A 500 -7.98 -7.31 26.10
CA ILE A 500 -7.90 -7.64 24.67
C ILE A 500 -6.45 -7.86 24.22
N LYS A 501 -5.47 -7.72 25.12
CA LYS A 501 -4.08 -8.10 24.86
C LYS A 501 -3.92 -9.62 24.91
N ASN A 502 -4.51 -10.29 25.91
CA ASN A 502 -4.36 -11.74 26.10
C ASN A 502 -5.58 -12.55 25.66
N SER A 503 -6.71 -11.88 25.38
CA SER A 503 -7.94 -12.48 24.89
C SER A 503 -8.53 -11.69 23.72
N PHE A 504 -9.74 -12.04 23.30
CA PHE A 504 -10.64 -11.16 22.58
C PHE A 504 -11.85 -10.84 23.46
N HIS A 505 -12.47 -9.69 23.22
CA HIS A 505 -13.78 -9.37 23.79
C HIS A 505 -14.84 -9.37 22.69
N GLU A 506 -15.99 -9.99 23.00
CA GLU A 506 -17.11 -10.12 22.07
C GLU A 506 -18.21 -9.13 22.47
N ILE A 507 -18.60 -8.29 21.51
CA ILE A 507 -19.60 -7.24 21.68
C ILE A 507 -20.74 -7.56 20.70
N ILE A 508 -21.98 -7.42 21.19
CA ILE A 508 -23.17 -7.46 20.35
C ILE A 508 -23.82 -6.07 20.43
N LEU A 509 -23.93 -5.40 19.28
CA LEU A 509 -24.51 -4.06 19.20
C LEU A 509 -25.77 -4.07 18.32
N PRO A 510 -26.82 -3.35 18.71
CA PRO A 510 -27.96 -3.08 17.82
C PRO A 510 -27.53 -2.20 16.64
N SER A 511 -28.37 -2.09 15.61
CA SER A 511 -28.14 -1.15 14.49
C SER A 511 -27.92 0.28 15.00
N GLY A 512 -26.96 0.98 14.40
CA GLY A 512 -26.62 2.37 14.72
C GLY A 512 -25.12 2.67 14.68
N VAL A 513 -24.78 3.83 15.23
CA VAL A 513 -23.41 4.30 15.43
C VAL A 513 -23.14 4.44 16.93
N ASN A 514 -22.05 3.87 17.40
CA ASN A 514 -21.59 3.95 18.77
C ASN A 514 -20.14 4.45 18.82
N ASN A 515 -19.98 5.76 18.99
CA ASN A 515 -18.68 6.43 19.06
C ASN A 515 -18.26 6.79 20.49
N THR A 516 -19.15 6.58 21.46
CA THR A 516 -19.00 7.15 22.80
C THR A 516 -19.01 6.14 23.93
N GLN A 517 -19.37 4.86 23.72
CA GLN A 517 -19.40 3.87 24.80
C GLN A 517 -18.04 3.24 25.08
N TYR A 518 -17.27 2.98 24.03
CA TYR A 518 -16.05 2.18 24.13
C TYR A 518 -14.79 3.02 23.94
N GLU A 519 -13.74 2.64 24.65
CA GLU A 519 -12.40 3.21 24.50
C GLU A 519 -11.32 2.17 24.78
N LEU A 520 -10.14 2.35 24.21
CA LEU A 520 -8.95 1.58 24.51
C LEU A 520 -8.19 2.26 25.64
N THR A 521 -7.69 1.47 26.59
CA THR A 521 -6.90 1.95 27.72
C THR A 521 -5.73 1.02 28.01
N PHE A 522 -4.71 1.52 28.71
CA PHE A 522 -3.52 0.74 29.09
C PHE A 522 -3.51 0.31 30.57
N LYS A 523 -4.42 0.86 31.37
CA LYS A 523 -4.62 0.53 32.78
C LYS A 523 -6.06 0.12 33.02
N ASN A 524 -6.25 -0.90 33.85
CA ASN A 524 -7.54 -1.15 34.49
C ASN A 524 -7.61 -0.28 35.76
N ARG A 525 -8.56 0.67 35.81
CA ARG A 525 -8.70 1.62 36.92
C ARG A 525 -9.57 1.08 38.07
N THR A 526 -10.18 -0.09 37.92
CA THR A 526 -11.13 -0.68 38.87
C THR A 526 -10.64 -2.00 39.50
N ALA A 527 -9.47 -2.52 39.10
CA ALA A 527 -8.97 -3.83 39.53
C ALA A 527 -8.43 -3.86 40.98
N LEU A 528 -9.27 -4.30 41.92
CA LEU A 528 -8.89 -4.83 43.24
C LEU A 528 -9.70 -6.12 43.60
N GLY A 529 -10.24 -6.85 42.61
CA GLY A 529 -11.28 -7.87 42.78
C GLY A 529 -10.88 -9.35 42.67
N ILE A 530 -11.83 -10.24 43.03
CA ILE A 530 -11.73 -11.71 43.09
C ILE A 530 -11.38 -12.36 41.73
N GLU A 531 -11.76 -11.74 40.61
CA GLU A 531 -11.50 -12.22 39.24
C GLU A 531 -9.99 -12.31 38.91
N GLU A 532 -9.18 -11.38 39.45
CA GLU A 532 -7.74 -11.37 39.25
C GLU A 532 -7.07 -12.61 39.89
N LYS A 533 -7.63 -13.11 41.01
CA LYS A 533 -7.17 -14.36 41.65
C LYS A 533 -7.52 -15.59 40.82
N ALA A 534 -8.67 -15.65 40.15
CA ALA A 534 -9.03 -16.80 39.32
C ALA A 534 -8.18 -16.88 38.04
N ILE A 535 -7.85 -15.74 37.42
CA ILE A 535 -6.97 -15.63 36.23
C ILE A 535 -5.54 -16.12 36.53
N GLN A 536 -5.06 -15.96 37.77
CA GLN A 536 -3.74 -16.44 38.19
C GLN A 536 -3.66 -17.97 38.34
N ASN A 537 -4.80 -18.66 38.52
CA ASN A 537 -4.81 -20.09 38.87
C ASN A 537 -4.94 -21.05 37.69
N PHE A 538 -5.41 -20.58 36.52
CA PHE A 538 -5.33 -21.35 35.29
C PHE A 538 -4.00 -21.11 34.59
N VAL A 539 -3.19 -22.16 34.48
CA VAL A 539 -1.93 -22.13 33.70
C VAL A 539 -2.17 -22.77 32.34
N VAL A 540 -2.19 -21.95 31.30
CA VAL A 540 -2.34 -22.40 29.92
C VAL A 540 -0.96 -22.40 29.26
N TYR A 541 -0.52 -23.55 28.74
CA TYR A 541 0.76 -23.65 28.05
C TYR A 541 0.69 -24.52 26.80
N GLN A 542 1.45 -24.14 25.78
CA GLN A 542 1.60 -24.91 24.56
C GLN A 542 2.96 -25.64 24.57
N ASN A 543 2.92 -26.98 24.51
CA ASN A 543 4.11 -27.79 24.28
C ASN A 543 4.27 -28.03 22.77
N ASN A 544 5.17 -27.27 22.14
CA ASN A 544 5.42 -27.35 20.71
C ASN A 544 6.12 -28.64 20.28
N ALA A 545 6.95 -29.26 21.14
CA ALA A 545 7.60 -30.53 20.82
C ALA A 545 6.60 -31.68 20.76
N GLU A 546 5.65 -31.72 21.71
CA GLU A 546 4.57 -32.72 21.75
C GLU A 546 3.36 -32.32 20.91
N LYS A 547 3.39 -31.14 20.28
CA LYS A 547 2.27 -30.55 19.54
C LYS A 547 0.97 -30.59 20.34
N SER A 548 1.00 -30.18 21.60
CA SER A 548 -0.16 -30.24 22.49
C SER A 548 -0.35 -29.00 23.36
N LEU A 549 -1.60 -28.56 23.47
CA LEU A 549 -2.06 -27.54 24.40
C LEU A 549 -2.41 -28.22 25.72
N THR A 550 -1.87 -27.69 26.82
CA THR A 550 -2.21 -28.14 28.17
C THR A 550 -2.75 -27.00 29.02
N ILE A 551 -3.75 -27.30 29.84
CA ILE A 551 -4.40 -26.37 30.74
C ILE A 551 -4.38 -26.97 32.13
N SER A 552 -3.63 -26.36 33.05
CA SER A 552 -3.63 -26.73 34.46
C SER A 552 -4.73 -25.96 35.20
N ASN A 553 -5.55 -26.69 35.93
CA ASN A 553 -6.67 -26.20 36.74
C ASN A 553 -6.40 -26.57 38.20
N ALA A 554 -5.44 -25.90 38.83
CA ALA A 554 -4.95 -26.27 40.17
C ALA A 554 -6.03 -26.19 41.26
N LEU A 555 -7.06 -25.36 41.06
CA LEU A 555 -8.18 -25.21 41.98
C LEU A 555 -9.36 -26.13 41.69
N LEU A 556 -9.25 -27.03 40.70
CA LEU A 556 -10.32 -27.94 40.28
C LEU A 556 -11.65 -27.22 40.02
N MET A 557 -11.57 -26.00 39.46
CA MET A 557 -12.77 -25.23 39.11
C MET A 557 -13.58 -25.99 38.06
N ASP A 558 -14.91 -25.93 38.15
CA ASP A 558 -15.79 -26.59 37.20
C ASP A 558 -15.79 -25.84 35.86
N LEU A 559 -15.05 -26.40 34.90
CA LEU A 559 -14.81 -25.81 33.60
C LEU A 559 -15.96 -26.15 32.65
N ASP A 560 -16.75 -25.13 32.30
CA ASP A 560 -17.88 -25.25 31.39
C ASP A 560 -17.39 -25.35 29.95
N THR A 561 -16.49 -24.45 29.52
CA THR A 561 -15.98 -24.47 28.14
C THR A 561 -14.48 -24.21 28.03
N CYS A 562 -13.87 -24.83 27.03
CA CYS A 562 -12.53 -24.56 26.55
C CYS A 562 -12.58 -24.37 25.04
N GLY A 563 -12.44 -23.12 24.58
CA GLY A 563 -12.34 -22.77 23.17
C GLY A 563 -10.90 -22.45 22.77
N LEU A 564 -10.50 -22.89 21.58
CA LEU A 564 -9.29 -22.44 20.90
C LEU A 564 -9.70 -21.62 19.69
N TYR A 565 -9.11 -20.44 19.55
CA TYR A 565 -9.40 -19.48 18.49
C TYR A 565 -8.09 -19.04 17.82
N ASP A 566 -8.16 -18.62 16.55
CA ASP A 566 -7.07 -17.87 15.96
C ASP A 566 -6.94 -16.46 16.57
N VAL A 567 -5.91 -15.73 16.19
CA VAL A 567 -5.66 -14.35 16.67
C VAL A 567 -6.69 -13.32 16.17
N ALA A 568 -7.65 -13.71 15.32
CA ALA A 568 -8.78 -12.86 14.95
C ALA A 568 -10.06 -13.21 15.72
N GLY A 569 -10.05 -14.26 16.54
CA GLY A 569 -11.22 -14.73 17.28
C GLY A 569 -12.11 -15.71 16.51
N LYS A 570 -11.64 -16.25 15.37
CA LYS A 570 -12.32 -17.34 14.67
C LYS A 570 -12.10 -18.64 15.44
N ILE A 571 -13.18 -19.38 15.66
CA ILE A 571 -13.14 -20.65 16.38
C ILE A 571 -12.38 -21.72 15.59
N ILE A 572 -11.44 -22.38 16.25
CA ILE A 572 -10.73 -23.58 15.76
C ILE A 572 -11.40 -24.82 16.32
N PHE A 573 -11.60 -24.86 17.64
CA PHE A 573 -12.45 -25.86 18.29
C PHE A 573 -13.07 -25.31 19.58
N SER A 574 -14.14 -25.95 20.05
CA SER A 574 -14.69 -25.73 21.38
C SER A 574 -15.05 -27.06 22.03
N LYS A 575 -14.66 -27.23 23.28
CA LYS A 575 -15.05 -28.32 24.17
C LYS A 575 -15.97 -27.77 25.25
N LYS A 576 -16.97 -28.54 25.63
CA LYS A 576 -17.99 -28.19 26.62
C LYS A 576 -18.05 -29.24 27.72
N ASP A 577 -18.58 -28.85 28.88
CA ASP A 577 -18.81 -29.69 30.05
C ASP A 577 -17.55 -30.47 30.46
N LEU A 578 -16.44 -29.75 30.64
CA LEU A 578 -15.13 -30.33 30.94
C LEU A 578 -14.97 -30.77 32.40
N GLY A 579 -15.82 -30.30 33.32
CA GLY A 579 -15.83 -30.70 34.73
C GLY A 579 -14.67 -30.13 35.53
N THR A 580 -14.19 -30.87 36.54
CA THR A 580 -13.25 -30.38 37.56
C THR A 580 -11.86 -31.04 37.50
N ASN A 581 -11.41 -31.49 36.33
CA ASN A 581 -10.10 -32.15 36.20
C ASN A 581 -8.95 -31.17 36.51
N ALA A 582 -7.89 -31.69 37.15
CA ALA A 582 -6.69 -30.91 37.47
C ALA A 582 -5.90 -30.47 36.24
N SER A 583 -6.07 -31.18 35.11
CA SER A 583 -5.38 -30.88 33.85
C SER A 583 -6.20 -31.33 32.65
N TYR A 584 -6.11 -30.56 31.57
CA TYR A 584 -6.69 -30.87 30.26
C TYR A 584 -5.61 -30.81 29.20
N LYS A 585 -5.66 -31.71 28.21
CA LYS A 585 -4.71 -31.76 27.10
C LYS A 585 -5.44 -31.90 25.77
N PHE A 586 -5.08 -31.06 24.79
CA PHE A 586 -5.65 -31.07 23.45
C PHE A 586 -4.54 -31.15 22.41
N SER A 587 -4.72 -31.97 21.37
CA SER A 587 -3.79 -32.03 20.25
C SER A 587 -3.84 -30.76 19.43
N THR A 588 -2.66 -30.26 19.05
CA THR A 588 -2.50 -29.12 18.13
C THR A 588 -1.79 -29.51 16.85
N ALA A 589 -1.47 -30.79 16.64
CA ALA A 589 -0.59 -31.25 15.56
C ALA A 589 -1.05 -30.89 14.13
N GLY A 590 -2.35 -30.69 13.92
CA GLY A 590 -2.93 -30.29 12.63
C GLY A 590 -3.01 -28.78 12.41
N LEU A 591 -2.53 -27.96 13.35
CA LEU A 591 -2.65 -26.50 13.29
C LEU A 591 -1.41 -25.85 12.67
N SER A 592 -1.59 -24.71 12.00
CA SER A 592 -0.49 -23.94 11.43
C SER A 592 0.27 -23.16 12.51
N ASN A 593 1.52 -22.82 12.21
CA ASN A 593 2.35 -21.98 13.09
C ASN A 593 1.71 -20.60 13.25
N GLY A 594 1.54 -20.15 14.49
CA GLY A 594 0.86 -18.88 14.74
C GLY A 594 0.53 -18.62 16.21
N ILE A 595 -0.09 -17.46 16.44
CA ILE A 595 -0.65 -17.08 17.73
C ILE A 595 -2.12 -17.54 17.76
N TYR A 596 -2.50 -18.16 18.87
CA TYR A 596 -3.86 -18.60 19.13
C TYR A 596 -4.32 -18.09 20.50
N ILE A 597 -5.63 -18.01 20.71
CA ILE A 597 -6.25 -17.60 21.96
C ILE A 597 -6.98 -18.80 22.55
N VAL A 598 -6.65 -19.17 23.77
CA VAL A 598 -7.42 -20.13 24.58
C VAL A 598 -8.37 -19.33 25.45
N LYS A 599 -9.67 -19.60 25.32
CA LYS A 599 -10.70 -19.00 26.17
C LYS A 599 -11.37 -20.09 27.01
N LEU A 600 -11.32 -19.89 28.31
CA LEU A 600 -11.90 -20.76 29.33
C LEU A 600 -13.10 -20.05 29.95
N ALA A 601 -14.17 -20.79 30.19
CA ALA A 601 -15.29 -20.31 31.00
C ALA A 601 -15.63 -21.37 32.06
N THR A 602 -15.77 -20.95 33.30
CA THR A 602 -16.25 -21.82 34.40
C THR A 602 -17.79 -21.75 34.50
N LYS A 603 -18.41 -22.73 35.18
CA LYS A 603 -19.86 -22.70 35.47
C LYS A 603 -20.27 -21.47 36.32
N ASP A 604 -19.33 -20.95 37.11
CA ASP A 604 -19.49 -19.71 37.89
C ASP A 604 -19.33 -18.43 37.04
N LYS A 605 -19.29 -18.56 35.71
CA LYS A 605 -19.18 -17.46 34.73
C LYS A 605 -17.86 -16.67 34.80
N ILE A 606 -16.81 -17.28 35.35
CA ILE A 606 -15.46 -16.70 35.29
C ILE A 606 -14.88 -17.01 33.91
N GLU A 607 -14.49 -15.99 33.17
CA GLU A 607 -13.80 -16.14 31.89
C GLU A 607 -12.31 -15.87 32.01
N VAL A 608 -11.48 -16.73 31.41
CA VAL A 608 -10.03 -16.56 31.34
C VAL A 608 -9.58 -16.69 29.90
N GLY A 609 -8.86 -15.68 29.40
CA GLY A 609 -8.21 -15.71 28.09
C GLY A 609 -6.69 -15.76 28.21
N LYS A 610 -6.04 -16.62 27.41
CA LYS A 610 -4.57 -16.68 27.31
C LYS A 610 -4.14 -16.83 25.85
N LYS A 611 -3.17 -16.02 25.43
CA LYS A 611 -2.48 -16.20 24.16
C LYS A 611 -1.41 -17.27 24.26
N ILE A 612 -1.33 -18.10 23.23
CA ILE A 612 -0.30 -19.12 23.07
C ILE A 612 0.34 -19.03 21.69
N ILE A 613 1.57 -19.53 21.56
CA ILE A 613 2.29 -19.61 20.29
C ILE A 613 2.45 -21.09 19.92
N ILE A 614 1.79 -21.51 18.85
CA ILE A 614 1.90 -22.86 18.28
C ILE A 614 2.99 -22.85 17.20
N LYS A 615 3.92 -23.79 17.31
CA LYS A 615 5.01 -24.06 16.35
C LYS A 615 5.09 -25.58 16.13
N ASN A 616 4.45 -26.08 15.08
CA ASN A 616 4.35 -27.49 14.69
C ASN A 616 5.30 -27.88 13.56
#